data_AF-A0A1G3BP85-F1
#
_entry.id   AF-A0A1G3BP85-F1
#
_cell.length_a   1.000
_cell.length_b   1.000
_cell.length_c   1.000
_cell.angle_alpha   90.00
_cell.angle_beta   90.00
_cell.angle_gamma   90.00
#
_symmetry.space_group_name_H-M   'P 1'
#
loop_
_entity.id
_entity.type
_entity.pdbx_description
1 polymer ?
#
loop_
_entity_poly.entity_id
_entity_poly.type
_entity_poly.pdbx_seq_one_letter_code
_entity_poly.pdbx_strand_id
1 'polypeptide(L)' 'MIYNLFEEVVLLKDISEKGLKKGDVATIVEHHPVAGGEDGYTLEVFNTLGNTIAVITV' A
#
# COMPACT_ATOMS: atom_id res chain seq x y z
N MET A 1 -6.79 -12.48 0.19
CA MET A 1 -5.96 -12.45 1.43
C MET A 1 -6.39 -11.23 2.21
N ILE A 2 -6.57 -11.36 3.52
CA ILE A 2 -6.94 -10.21 4.37
C ILE A 2 -5.68 -9.76 5.08
N TYR A 3 -5.36 -8.47 4.97
CA TYR A 3 -4.24 -7.87 5.67
C TYR A 3 -4.74 -7.01 6.81
N ASN A 4 -3.95 -6.88 7.88
CA ASN A 4 -4.35 -6.10 9.05
C ASN A 4 -4.00 -4.62 8.85
N LEU A 5 -4.77 -3.73 9.49
CA LEU A 5 -4.38 -2.33 9.60
C LEU A 5 -3.03 -2.23 10.31
N PHE A 6 -2.21 -1.31 9.83
CA PHE A 6 -0.85 -1.01 10.28
C PHE A 6 0.17 -2.13 10.05
N GLU A 7 -0.17 -3.13 9.22
CA GLU A 7 0.79 -4.13 8.75
C GLU A 7 1.72 -3.53 7.68
N GLU A 8 3.01 -3.86 7.76
CA GLU A 8 3.99 -3.53 6.72
C GLU A 8 3.91 -4.51 5.56
N VAL A 9 3.81 -3.99 4.34
CA VAL A 9 3.76 -4.76 3.10
C VAL A 9 4.81 -4.26 2.12
N VAL A 10 5.19 -5.13 1.18
CA VAL A 10 6.15 -4.80 0.12
C VAL A 10 5.43 -4.81 -1.22
N LEU A 11 5.63 -3.75 -2.02
CA LEU A 11 5.10 -3.71 -3.37
C LEU A 11 5.74 -4.80 -4.24
N LEU A 12 4.90 -5.64 -4.86
CA LEU A 12 5.36 -6.72 -5.74
C LEU A 12 5.50 -6.29 -7.21
N LYS A 13 5.00 -5.10 -7.55
CA LYS A 13 5.01 -4.51 -8.90
C LYS A 13 5.31 -3.02 -8.82
N ASP A 14 5.88 -2.48 -9.90
CA ASP A 14 6.03 -1.04 -10.08
C ASP A 14 4.66 -0.35 -10.21
N ILE A 15 4.54 0.86 -9.66
CA ILE A 15 3.38 1.75 -9.84
C ILE A 15 3.91 3.06 -10.41
N SER A 16 4.15 3.04 -11.72
CA SER A 16 4.84 4.12 -12.44
C SER A 16 4.17 5.49 -12.29
N GLU A 17 2.84 5.53 -12.21
CA GLU A 17 2.06 6.77 -12.05
C GLU A 17 2.40 7.55 -10.76
N LYS A 18 2.90 6.83 -9.75
CA LYS A 18 3.29 7.37 -8.45
C LYS A 18 4.81 7.34 -8.23
N GLY A 19 5.57 6.88 -9.23
CA GLY A 19 7.02 6.70 -9.13
C GLY A 19 7.46 5.59 -8.18
N LEU A 20 6.54 4.73 -7.72
CA LEU A 20 6.84 3.67 -6.76
C LEU A 20 7.38 2.42 -7.48
N LYS A 21 8.30 1.74 -6.81
CA LYS A 21 9.01 0.58 -7.32
C LYS A 21 8.64 -0.69 -6.56
N LYS A 22 8.73 -1.81 -7.27
CA LYS A 22 8.76 -3.12 -6.63
C LYS A 22 9.85 -3.12 -5.56
N GLY A 23 9.49 -3.52 -4.34
CA GLY A 23 10.38 -3.52 -3.19
C GLY A 23 10.16 -2.35 -2.22
N ASP A 24 9.44 -1.31 -2.61
CA ASP A 24 9.06 -0.23 -1.68
C ASP A 24 8.18 -0.81 -0.56
N VAL A 25 8.47 -0.38 0.67
CA VAL A 25 7.73 -0.77 1.89
C VAL A 25 6.63 0.24 2.15
N ALA A 26 5.44 -0.25 2.46
CA ALA A 26 4.28 0.56 2.76
C ALA A 26 3.55 0.02 4.00
N THR A 27 2.74 0.87 4.63
CA THR A 27 1.87 0.50 5.75
C THR A 27 0.42 0.56 5.31
N ILE A 28 -0.35 -0.44 5.69
CA ILE A 28 -1.80 -0.45 5.44
C ILE A 28 -2.48 0.51 6.41
N VAL A 29 -3.19 1.50 5.89
CA VAL A 29 -3.87 2.51 6.71
C VAL A 29 -5.39 2.45 6.60
N GLU A 30 -5.92 1.78 5.58
CA GLU A 30 -7.36 1.58 5.40
C GLU A 30 -7.65 0.29 4.64
N HIS A 31 -8.75 -0.38 5.00
CA HIS A 31 -9.25 -1.59 4.36
C HIS A 31 -10.61 -1.31 3.72
N HIS A 32 -10.73 -1.61 2.43
CA HIS A 32 -11.92 -1.41 1.61
C HIS A 32 -12.51 -2.77 1.23
N PRO A 33 -13.39 -3.35 2.06
CA PRO A 33 -13.99 -4.65 1.75
C PRO A 33 -14.92 -4.56 0.53
N VAL A 34 -14.80 -5.51 -0.40
CA VAL A 34 -15.62 -5.56 -1.62
C VAL A 34 -16.45 -6.84 -1.64
N ALA A 35 -17.77 -6.71 -1.65
CA ALA A 35 -18.67 -7.85 -1.70
C ALA A 35 -18.52 -8.60 -3.04
N GLY A 36 -18.05 -9.85 -2.97
CA GLY A 36 -17.90 -10.72 -4.14
C GLY A 36 -16.69 -10.38 -5.04
N GLY A 37 -15.75 -9.57 -4.55
CA GLY A 37 -14.51 -9.19 -5.24
C GLY A 37 -13.28 -9.32 -4.36
N GLU A 38 -12.16 -8.83 -4.86
CA GLU A 38 -10.95 -8.65 -4.05
C GLU A 38 -11.06 -7.34 -3.26
N ASP A 39 -10.67 -7.39 -1.99
CA ASP A 39 -10.64 -6.21 -1.13
C ASP A 39 -9.57 -5.22 -1.60
N GLY A 40 -9.90 -3.93 -1.56
CA GLY A 40 -8.95 -2.85 -1.78
C GLY A 40 -8.29 -2.41 -0.48
N TYR A 41 -7.11 -1.80 -0.59
CA TYR A 41 -6.39 -1.27 0.58
C TYR A 41 -5.78 0.08 0.27
N THR A 42 -5.85 1.01 1.23
CA THR A 42 -5.04 2.23 1.18
C THR A 42 -3.69 1.94 1.84
N LEU A 43 -2.62 2.21 1.09
CA LEU A 43 -1.24 2.08 1.52
C LEU A 43 -0.60 3.46 1.67
N GLU A 44 0.07 3.70 2.79
CA GLU A 44 0.94 4.84 3.01
C GLU A 44 2.40 4.42 2.84
N VAL A 45 3.13 5.10 1.97
CA VAL A 45 4.53 4.79 1.64
C VAL A 45 5.43 5.86 2.25
N PHE A 46 6.46 5.42 2.98
CA PHE A 46 7.42 6.30 3.64
C PHE A 46 8.78 6.23 2.96
N ASN A 47 9.51 7.35 2.95
CA ASN A 47 10.93 7.31 2.66
C ASN A 47 11.73 6.79 3.87
N THR A 48 13.03 6.64 3.72
CA THR A 48 13.94 6.17 4.77
C THR A 48 14.05 7.10 5.99
N LEU A 49 13.52 8.32 5.90
CA LEU A 49 13.44 9.29 6.99
C LEU A 49 12.09 9.27 7.72
N GLY A 50 11.16 8.39 7.29
CA GLY A 50 9.82 8.29 7.85
C GLY A 50 8.85 9.37 7.36
N ASN A 51 9.17 10.09 6.27
CA ASN A 51 8.21 11.02 5.66
C ASN A 51 7.36 10.31 4.62
N THR A 52 6.06 10.59 4.63
CA THR A 52 5.13 10.10 3.61
C THR A 52 5.50 10.66 2.25
N ILE A 53 5.68 9.77 1.27
CA ILE A 53 5.97 10.13 -0.12
C ILE A 53 4.81 9.80 -1.06
N ALA A 54 3.93 8.88 -0.69
CA ALA A 54 2.75 8.53 -1.45
C ALA A 54 1.67 7.91 -0.55
N VAL A 55 0.41 8.16 -0.91
CA VAL A 55 -0.75 7.41 -0.44
C VAL A 55 -1.46 6.87 -1.67
N ILE A 56 -1.68 5.55 -1.71
CA ILE A 56 -2.25 4.87 -2.88
C ILE A 56 -3.36 3.91 -2.43
N THR A 57 -4.34 3.69 -3.28
CA THR A 57 -5.32 2.61 -3.11
C THR A 57 -5.05 1.55 -4.17
N VAL A 58 -4.96 0.29 -3.75
CA VAL A 58 -4.67 -0.87 -4.61
C VAL A 58 -5.72 -1.96 -4.48
#